data_AF-A0A931VXP5-F1
#
_entry.id   AF-A0A931VXP5-F1
#
_cell.length_a   1.000
_cell.length_b   1.000
_cell.length_c   1.000
_cell.angle_alpha   90.00
_cell.angle_beta   90.00
_cell.angle_gamma   90.00
#
_symmetry.space_group_name_H-M   'P 1'
#
loop_
_entity.id
_entity.type
_entity.pdbx_description
1 polymer ?
#
loop_
_entity_poly.entity_id
_entity_poly.type
_entity_poly.pdbx_seq_one_letter_code
_entity_poly.pdbx_strand_id
1 'polypeptide(L)'
;MVLSHDQPSLSDIERLIAQVPMFPYSVKQLIDLAREEHFPEEVINFYKKFPKDEIFDDAEDLMVRTEQVQMMRHEEVEQTDHFLNTFDED
;
A
#
# COMPACT_ATOMS: atom_id res chain seq x y z
N MET A 1 3.12 18.24 13.79
CA MET A 1 4.13 18.28 12.69
C MET A 1 4.89 16.96 12.75
N VAL A 2 4.88 16.03 11.80
CA VAL A 2 4.48 15.98 10.39
C VAL A 2 3.70 14.67 10.23
N LEU A 3 2.41 14.74 9.89
CA LEU A 3 1.69 13.58 9.37
C LEU A 3 2.24 13.39 7.95
N SER A 4 3.29 12.57 7.83
CA SER A 4 3.78 12.13 6.54
C SER A 4 2.62 11.41 5.87
N HIS A 5 1.94 12.10 4.95
CA HIS A 5 1.08 11.49 3.97
C HIS A 5 2.00 10.64 3.08
N ASP A 6 2.37 9.47 3.58
CA ASP A 6 3.15 8.41 2.90
C ASP A 6 2.23 7.18 2.71
N GLN A 7 0.95 7.45 2.50
CA GLN A 7 -0.09 6.47 2.24
C GLN A 7 -0.46 6.55 0.75
N PRO A 8 -0.10 5.53 -0.06
CA PRO A 8 -0.59 5.50 -1.43
C PRO A 8 -2.11 5.45 -1.46
N SER A 9 -2.72 6.26 -2.33
CA SER A 9 -4.16 6.19 -2.54
C SER A 9 -4.53 4.81 -3.07
N LEU A 10 -5.65 4.25 -2.58
CA LEU A 10 -6.22 3.02 -3.14
C LEU A 10 -6.39 3.13 -4.65
N SER A 11 -6.88 4.26 -5.13
CA SER A 11 -7.06 4.51 -6.55
C SER A 11 -5.75 4.50 -7.35
N ASP A 12 -4.63 4.93 -6.76
CA ASP A 12 -3.31 4.86 -7.42
C ASP A 12 -2.81 3.43 -7.49
N ILE A 13 -3.06 2.66 -6.43
CA ILE A 13 -2.76 1.23 -6.43
C ILE A 13 -3.62 0.53 -7.49
N GLU A 14 -4.94 0.65 -7.43
CA GLU A 14 -5.88 0.02 -8.39
C GLU A 14 -5.52 0.37 -9.84
N ARG A 15 -5.11 1.61 -10.11
CA ARG A 15 -4.63 2.03 -11.44
C ARG A 15 -3.35 1.29 -11.84
N LEU A 16 -2.40 1.12 -10.93
CA LEU A 16 -1.19 0.34 -11.21
C LEU A 16 -1.53 -1.13 -11.49
N ILE A 17 -2.47 -1.73 -10.73
CA ILE A 17 -2.93 -3.12 -10.96
C ILE A 17 -3.55 -3.25 -12.35
N ALA A 18 -4.38 -2.28 -12.75
CA ALA A 18 -5.02 -2.26 -14.06
C ALA A 18 -4.03 -2.11 -15.23
N GLN A 19 -2.84 -1.57 -14.97
CA GLN A 19 -1.77 -1.39 -15.96
C GLN A 19 -0.86 -2.63 -16.09
N VAL A 20 -1.05 -3.65 -15.24
CA VAL A 20 -0.28 -4.90 -15.34
C VAL A 20 -0.67 -5.64 -16.61
N PRO A 21 0.26 -5.83 -17.57
CA PRO A 21 -0.09 -6.33 -18.90
C PRO A 21 -0.31 -7.85 -18.96
N MET A 22 0.32 -8.61 -18.07
CA MET A 22 0.27 -10.08 -18.05
C MET A 22 0.69 -10.63 -16.70
N PHE A 23 0.05 -11.71 -16.27
CA PHE A 23 0.40 -12.48 -15.08
C PHE A 23 1.05 -13.81 -15.45
N PRO A 24 1.89 -14.41 -14.58
CA PRO A 24 2.26 -13.96 -13.23
C PRO A 24 3.18 -12.72 -13.25
N TYR A 25 3.05 -11.87 -12.24
CA TYR A 25 3.77 -10.59 -12.15
C TYR A 25 4.48 -10.45 -10.80
N SER A 26 5.76 -10.10 -10.82
CA SER A 26 6.55 -9.99 -9.57
C SER A 26 6.44 -8.60 -8.93
N VAL A 27 6.60 -8.53 -7.61
CA VAL A 27 6.70 -7.24 -6.88
C VAL A 27 7.78 -6.34 -7.46
N LYS A 28 8.92 -6.89 -7.90
CA LYS A 28 9.97 -6.11 -8.56
C LYS A 28 9.49 -5.47 -9.84
N GLN A 29 8.85 -6.24 -10.72
CA GLN A 29 8.30 -5.73 -11.97
C GLN A 29 7.22 -4.67 -11.71
N LEU A 30 6.44 -4.81 -10.65
CA LEU A 30 5.43 -3.85 -10.25
C LEU A 30 6.02 -2.53 -9.75
N ILE A 31 7.11 -2.60 -9.00
CA ILE A 31 7.88 -1.43 -8.57
C ILE A 31 8.53 -0.74 -9.78
N ASP A 32 9.08 -1.49 -10.73
CA ASP A 32 9.65 -0.94 -11.96
C ASP A 32 8.55 -0.30 -12.82
N LEU A 33 7.40 -0.96 -13.01
CA LEU A 33 6.24 -0.41 -13.71
C LEU A 33 5.76 0.90 -13.06
N ALA A 34 5.63 0.91 -11.74
CA ALA A 34 5.24 2.11 -11.00
C ALA A 34 6.22 3.29 -11.24
N ARG A 35 7.52 2.99 -11.38
CA ARG A 35 8.53 4.00 -11.70
C ARG A 35 8.44 4.48 -13.14
N GLU A 36 8.24 3.57 -14.09
CA GLU A 36 8.11 3.88 -15.51
C GLU A 36 6.88 4.73 -15.79
N GLU A 37 5.77 4.43 -15.12
CA GLU A 37 4.49 5.14 -15.26
C GLU A 37 4.38 6.40 -14.38
N HIS A 38 5.47 6.79 -13.70
CA HIS A 38 5.52 7.97 -12.82
C HIS A 38 4.47 7.96 -11.69
N PHE A 39 4.16 6.79 -11.14
CA PHE A 39 3.35 6.69 -9.92
C PHE A 39 4.07 7.33 -8.73
N PRO A 40 3.31 7.83 -7.74
CA PRO A 40 3.90 8.44 -6.55
C PRO A 40 4.83 7.47 -5.81
N GLU A 41 5.92 8.02 -5.23
CA GLU A 41 6.91 7.23 -4.50
C GLU A 41 6.32 6.44 -3.33
N GLU A 42 5.18 6.88 -2.80
CA GLU A 42 4.41 6.19 -1.76
C GLU A 42 3.93 4.80 -2.21
N VAL A 43 3.50 4.67 -3.48
CA VAL A 43 3.09 3.38 -4.07
C VAL A 43 4.30 2.47 -4.21
N ILE A 44 5.42 3.02 -4.68
CA ILE A 44 6.68 2.28 -4.80
C ILE A 44 7.17 1.82 -3.41
N ASN A 45 7.12 2.69 -2.41
CA ASN A 45 7.52 2.37 -1.04
C ASN A 45 6.58 1.38 -0.36
N PHE A 46 5.29 1.38 -0.72
CA PHE A 46 4.33 0.37 -0.28
C PHE A 46 4.72 -1.01 -0.81
N TYR A 47 4.93 -1.15 -2.12
CA TYR A 47 5.31 -2.44 -2.70
C TYR A 47 6.71 -2.91 -2.30
N LYS A 48 7.63 -1.99 -1.97
CA LYS A 48 8.94 -2.34 -1.37
C LYS A 48 8.83 -3.05 -0.02
N LYS A 49 7.71 -2.93 0.71
CA LYS A 49 7.51 -3.64 1.99
C LYS A 49 7.18 -5.11 1.78
N PHE A 50 6.77 -5.52 0.58
CA PHE A 50 6.52 -6.91 0.25
C PHE A 50 7.83 -7.69 0.07
N PRO A 51 7.80 -9.02 0.23
CA PRO A 51 8.93 -9.87 -0.10
C PRO A 51 9.36 -9.64 -1.56
N LYS A 52 10.67 -9.54 -1.81
CA LYS A 52 11.20 -9.32 -3.16
C LYS A 52 10.97 -10.47 -4.13
N ASP A 53 10.67 -11.64 -3.59
CA ASP A 53 10.38 -12.89 -4.30
C ASP A 53 8.88 -13.18 -4.36
N GLU A 54 8.05 -12.22 -3.92
CA GLU A 54 6.60 -12.29 -4.04
C GLU A 54 6.20 -12.15 -5.52
N ILE A 55 5.38 -13.09 -5.97
CA ILE A 55 4.84 -13.19 -7.31
C ILE A 55 3.32 -13.24 -7.16
N PHE A 56 2.64 -12.38 -7.89
CA PHE A 56 1.19 -12.37 -7.96
C PHE A 56 0.76 -13.19 -9.17
N ASP A 57 -0.07 -14.20 -8.93
CA ASP A 57 -0.55 -15.12 -9.97
C ASP A 57 -1.63 -14.49 -10.86
N ASP A 58 -2.43 -13.57 -10.32
CA ASP A 58 -3.54 -12.91 -11.01
C ASP A 58 -3.83 -11.52 -10.41
N ALA A 59 -4.64 -10.72 -11.11
CA ALA A 59 -5.05 -9.39 -10.64
C ALA A 59 -5.83 -9.45 -9.31
N GLU A 60 -6.63 -10.51 -9.12
CA GLU A 60 -7.38 -10.74 -7.88
C GLU A 60 -6.43 -10.98 -6.70
N ASP A 61 -5.40 -11.82 -6.88
CA ASP A 61 -4.39 -12.08 -5.84
C ASP A 61 -3.67 -10.79 -5.44
N LEU A 62 -3.34 -9.97 -6.43
CA LEU A 62 -2.68 -8.68 -6.23
C LEU A 62 -3.56 -7.68 -5.47
N MET A 63 -4.86 -7.61 -5.80
CA MET A 63 -5.83 -6.79 -5.06
C MET A 63 -5.98 -7.28 -3.62
N VAL A 64 -6.19 -8.58 -3.41
CA VAL A 64 -6.40 -9.16 -2.09
C VAL A 64 -5.18 -8.97 -1.19
N ARG A 65 -3.96 -9.11 -1.74
CA ARG A 65 -2.71 -8.84 -1.04
C ARG A 65 -2.56 -7.35 -0.69
N THR A 66 -2.96 -6.47 -1.59
CA THR A 66 -2.96 -5.02 -1.35
C THR A 66 -3.94 -4.65 -0.24
N GLU A 67 -5.18 -5.12 -0.31
CA GLU A 67 -6.23 -4.85 0.67
C GLU A 67 -5.83 -5.34 2.06
N GLN A 68 -5.27 -6.55 2.18
CA GLN A 68 -4.79 -7.08 3.45
C GLN A 68 -3.71 -6.20 4.09
N VAL A 69 -2.76 -5.70 3.30
CA VAL A 69 -1.69 -4.81 3.80
C VAL A 69 -2.24 -3.44 4.17
N GLN A 70 -3.31 -2.96 3.53
CA GLN A 70 -3.99 -1.73 3.95
C GLN A 70 -4.80 -1.91 5.24
N MET A 71 -5.53 -3.02 5.39
CA MET A 71 -6.33 -3.29 6.60
C MET A 71 -5.45 -3.34 7.86
N MET A 72 -4.30 -4.01 7.78
CA MET A 72 -3.33 -4.04 8.88
C MET A 72 -2.79 -2.65 9.27
N ARG A 73 -2.77 -1.67 8.35
CA ARG A 73 -2.32 -0.31 8.65
C ARG A 73 -3.40 0.58 9.25
N HIS A 74 -4.67 0.38 8.91
CA HIS A 74 -5.76 1.19 9.48
C HIS A 74 -5.98 0.88 10.96
N GLU A 75 -5.82 -0.39 11.38
CA GLU A 75 -5.95 -0.78 12.80
C GLU A 75 -4.87 -0.16 13.70
N GLU A 76 -3.69 0.15 13.16
CA GLU A 76 -2.57 0.75 13.92
C GLU A 76 -2.81 2.25 14.21
N VAL A 77 -3.55 2.95 13.34
CA VAL A 77 -3.83 4.38 13.49
C VAL A 77 -4.99 4.63 14.47
N GLU A 78 -6.03 3.78 14.49
CA GLU A 78 -7.17 3.94 15.40
C GLU A 78 -6.83 3.65 16.88
N GLN A 79 -5.80 2.85 17.18
CA GLN A 79 -5.43 2.59 18.58
C GLN A 79 -4.67 3.73 19.26
N THR A 80 -4.09 4.68 18.52
CA THR A 80 -3.26 5.73 19.10
C THR A 80 -4.06 7.00 19.42
N ASP A 81 -5.15 7.26 18.71
CA ASP A 81 -5.99 8.45 18.93
C ASP A 81 -6.90 8.31 20.17
N HIS A 82 -7.25 7.07 20.55
CA HIS A 82 -8.17 6.81 21.67
C HIS A 82 -7.53 6.89 23.07
N PHE A 83 -6.20 7.04 23.17
CA PHE A 83 -5.50 7.19 24.46
C PHE A 83 -5.29 8.65 24.90
N LEU A 84 -5.51 9.63 24.01
CA LEU A 84 -5.26 11.05 24.30
C LEU A 84 -6.48 11.80 24.85
N ASN A 85 -7.65 11.17 24.92
CA ASN A 85 -8.91 11.85 25.27
C ASN A 85 -9.47 11.51 26.66
N THR A 86 -8.67 10.95 27.58
CA THR A 86 -9.14 10.59 28.95
C THR A 86 -8.26 11.20 30.06
N PHE A 87 -7.46 12.23 29.76
CA PHE A 87 -6.59 12.90 30.74
C PHE A 87 -6.81 14.42 30.80
N ASP A 88 -8.07 14.87 30.70
CA ASP A 88 -8.42 16.26 31.00
C ASP A 88 -9.86 16.34 31.54
N GLU A 89 -10.06 15.88 32.77
CA GLU A 89 -11.20 16.26 33.62
C GLU A 89 -10.69 16.20 35.08
N ASP A 90 -10.16 17.32 35.56
CA ASP A 90 -9.95 17.64 36.98
C ASP A 90 -11.05 18.62 37.45
#